data_AF-A0A3R7D9L2-F1
#
_entry.id   AF-A0A3R7D9L2-F1
#
_cell.length_a   1.000
_cell.length_b   1.000
_cell.length_c   1.000
_cell.angle_alpha   90.00
_cell.angle_beta   90.00
_cell.angle_gamma   90.00
#
_symmetry.space_group_name_H-M   'P 1'
#
loop_
_entity.id
_entity.type
_entity.pdbx_description
1 polymer ?
#
loop_
_entity_poly.entity_id
_entity_poly.type
_entity_poly.pdbx_seq_one_letter_code
_entity_poly.pdbx_strand_id
1 'polypeptide(L)' 'MPIIKSAIKKMRKDKVRTARNNRREDAMKKSIKMARRNPDNKTLSAAFSALDKAVKVNFIHKNKASRLKSRLSKLTAVK' A
#
# COMPACT_ATOMS: atom_id res chain seq x y z
N MET A 1 27.84 -12.89 2.78
CA MET A 1 27.83 -12.40 1.37
C MET A 1 27.36 -13.53 0.46
N PRO A 2 26.63 -13.23 -0.62
CA PRO A 2 26.23 -14.26 -1.59
C PRO A 2 27.46 -14.82 -2.31
N ILE A 3 27.66 -16.14 -2.22
CA ILE A 3 28.80 -16.84 -2.83
C ILE A 3 28.48 -17.23 -4.28
N ILE A 4 27.22 -17.60 -4.56
CA ILE A 4 26.78 -18.06 -5.88
C ILE A 4 26.39 -16.85 -6.77
N LYS A 5 26.73 -16.91 -8.06
CA LYS A 5 26.41 -15.84 -9.05
C LYS A 5 24.91 -15.48 -9.07
N SER A 6 24.02 -16.46 -8.91
CA SER A 6 22.57 -16.27 -8.84
C SER A 6 22.15 -15.45 -7.62
N ALA A 7 22.80 -15.67 -6.47
CA ALA A 7 22.54 -14.96 -5.22
C ALA A 7 23.01 -13.50 -5.29
N ILE A 8 24.17 -13.23 -5.92
CA ILE A 8 24.63 -11.86 -6.20
C ILE A 8 23.62 -11.12 -7.10
N LYS A 9 23.12 -11.79 -8.15
CA LYS A 9 22.10 -11.22 -9.04
C LYS A 9 20.78 -10.96 -8.30
N LYS A 10 20.36 -11.86 -7.41
CA LYS A 10 19.16 -11.71 -6.59
C LYS A 10 19.26 -10.47 -5.70
N MET A 11 20.38 -10.30 -4.98
CA MET A 11 20.61 -9.12 -4.13
C MET A 11 20.47 -7.79 -4.90
N ARG A 12 21.03 -7.70 -6.11
CA ARG A 12 20.90 -6.49 -6.95
C ARG A 12 19.45 -6.23 -7.35
N LYS A 13 18.70 -7.27 -7.74
CA LYS A 13 17.28 -7.16 -8.10
C LYS A 13 16.42 -6.73 -6.91
N ASP A 14 16.68 -7.31 -5.74
CA ASP A 14 15.92 -7.03 -4.53
C ASP A 14 16.13 -5.59 -4.07
N LYS A 15 17.35 -5.04 -4.14
CA LYS A 15 17.60 -3.61 -3.86
C LYS A 15 16.70 -2.68 -4.66
N VAL A 16 16.56 -2.92 -5.97
CA VAL A 16 15.71 -2.11 -6.86
C VAL A 16 14.22 -2.30 -6.56
N ARG A 17 13.79 -3.54 -6.31
CA ARG A 17 12.39 -3.86 -5.99
C ARG A 17 11.97 -3.27 -4.65
N THR A 18 12.80 -3.38 -3.63
CA THR A 18 12.55 -2.80 -2.31
C THR A 18 12.42 -1.30 -2.39
N ALA A 19 13.33 -0.59 -3.07
CA ALA A 19 13.22 0.86 -3.24
C ALA A 19 11.92 1.29 -3.93
N ARG A 20 11.48 0.55 -4.96
CA ARG A 20 10.21 0.81 -5.66
C ARG A 20 8.99 0.53 -4.76
N ASN A 21 9.03 -0.55 -4.00
CA ASN A 21 7.95 -0.94 -3.10
C ASN A 21 7.82 0.04 -1.92
N ASN A 22 8.92 0.50 -1.34
CA ASN A 22 8.91 1.49 -0.26
C ASN A 22 8.20 2.78 -0.70
N ARG A 23 8.48 3.29 -1.90
CA ARG A 23 7.79 4.49 -2.44
C ARG A 23 6.27 4.29 -2.54
N ARG A 24 5.84 3.10 -2.99
CA ARG A 24 4.41 2.76 -3.10
C ARG A 24 3.77 2.60 -1.72
N GLU A 25 4.49 2.00 -0.78
CA GLU A 25 4.06 1.81 0.60
C GLU A 25 3.82 3.15 1.28
N ASP A 26 4.76 4.08 1.16
CA ASP A 26 4.68 5.40 1.77
C ASP A 26 3.52 6.20 1.19
N ALA A 27 3.33 6.18 -0.13
CA ALA A 27 2.20 6.83 -0.78
C ALA A 27 0.86 6.28 -0.25
N MET A 28 0.72 4.94 -0.20
CA MET A 28 -0.48 4.28 0.32
C MET A 28 -0.72 4.64 1.79
N LYS A 29 0.30 4.57 2.65
CA LYS A 29 0.21 4.89 4.08
C LYS A 29 -0.20 6.35 4.30
N LYS A 30 0.35 7.28 3.53
CA LYS A 30 0.00 8.71 3.59
C LYS A 30 -1.48 8.91 3.27
N SER A 31 -1.99 8.33 2.18
CA SER A 31 -3.42 8.44 1.82
C SER A 31 -4.34 7.87 2.90
N ILE A 32 -4.00 6.70 3.47
CA ILE A 32 -4.78 6.10 4.57
C ILE A 32 -4.75 6.99 5.82
N LYS A 33 -3.58 7.57 6.16
CA LYS A 33 -3.43 8.45 7.32
C LYS A 33 -4.26 9.72 7.16
N MET A 34 -4.30 10.30 5.96
CA MET A 34 -5.12 11.47 5.65
C MET A 34 -6.61 11.16 5.81
N ALA A 35 -7.09 10.06 5.22
CA ALA A 35 -8.49 9.66 5.31
C ALA A 35 -8.94 9.32 6.76
N ARG A 36 -8.01 8.88 7.61
CA ARG A 36 -8.30 8.67 9.05
C ARG A 36 -8.39 9.95 9.85
N ARG A 37 -7.63 10.99 9.49
CA ARG A 37 -7.62 12.27 10.23
C ARG A 37 -8.82 13.11 9.85
N ASN A 38 -9.03 13.29 8.55
CA ASN A 38 -10.11 14.10 8.02
C ASN A 38 -10.95 13.20 7.10
N PRO A 39 -12.03 12.59 7.61
CA PRO A 39 -12.91 11.75 6.81
C PRO A 39 -13.77 12.64 5.89
N ASP A 40 -13.17 13.08 4.79
CA ASP A 40 -13.87 13.76 3.69
C ASP A 40 -14.00 12.81 2.49
N ASN A 41 -15.07 12.97 1.70
CA ASN A 41 -15.39 12.14 0.53
C ASN A 41 -14.23 12.11 -0.48
N LYS A 42 -13.53 13.24 -0.68
CA LYS A 42 -12.38 13.32 -1.58
C LYS A 42 -11.20 12.49 -1.07
N THR A 43 -10.90 12.59 0.23
CA THR A 43 -9.79 11.86 0.86
C THR A 43 -10.06 10.35 0.90
N LEU A 44 -11.32 9.95 1.09
CA LEU A 44 -11.74 8.56 1.12
C LEU A 44 -11.64 7.93 -0.27
N SER A 45 -12.13 8.62 -1.31
CA SER A 45 -12.01 8.18 -2.71
C SER A 45 -10.54 8.01 -3.12
N ALA A 46 -9.68 8.94 -2.72
CA ALA A 46 -8.23 8.85 -2.94
C ALA A 46 -7.61 7.63 -2.22
N ALA A 47 -7.99 7.38 -0.96
CA ALA A 47 -7.51 6.23 -0.20
C ALA A 47 -7.98 4.89 -0.79
N PHE A 48 -9.23 4.78 -1.25
CA PHE A 48 -9.74 3.58 -1.92
C PHE A 48 -9.03 3.33 -3.24
N SER A 49 -8.84 4.36 -4.05
CA SER A 49 -8.10 4.28 -5.31
C SER A 49 -6.65 3.81 -5.08
N ALA A 50 -5.98 4.32 -4.04
CA ALA A 50 -4.62 3.92 -3.68
C ALA A 50 -4.56 2.45 -3.23
N LEU A 51 -5.53 1.98 -2.44
CA LEU A 51 -5.63 0.57 -2.03
C LEU A 51 -5.84 -0.36 -3.22
N ASP A 52 -6.70 0.01 -4.18
CA ASP A 52 -6.96 -0.82 -5.37
C ASP A 52 -5.76 -0.90 -6.31
N LYS A 53 -5.08 0.24 -6.51
CA LYS A 53 -3.81 0.25 -7.26
C LYS A 53 -2.75 -0.63 -6.60
N ALA A 54 -2.70 -0.66 -5.26
CA ALA A 54 -1.79 -1.51 -4.51
C ALA A 54 -2.13 -3.01 -4.64
N VAL A 55 -3.42 -3.37 -4.75
CA VAL A 55 -3.85 -4.76 -5.04
C VAL A 55 -3.46 -5.15 -6.46
N LYS A 56 -3.68 -4.27 -7.46
CA LYS A 56 -3.38 -4.56 -8.88
C LYS A 56 -1.91 -4.95 -9.11
N VAL A 57 -0.98 -4.34 -8.37
CA VAL A 57 0.45 -4.64 -8.46
C VAL A 57 0.91 -5.73 -7.48
N ASN A 58 -0.03 -6.43 -6.84
CA ASN A 58 0.20 -7.45 -5.82
C ASN A 58 1.07 -6.96 -4.64
N PHE A 59 1.03 -5.66 -4.33
CA PHE A 59 1.76 -5.12 -3.18
C PHE A 59 1.06 -5.44 -1.87
N ILE A 60 -0.28 -5.48 -1.87
CA ILE A 60 -1.09 -5.96 -0.75
C ILE A 60 -2.04 -7.05 -1.22
N HIS A 61 -2.33 -8.01 -0.33
CA HIS A 61 -3.34 -9.03 -0.60
C HIS A 61 -4.75 -8.41 -0.67
N LYS A 62 -5.61 -8.95 -1.54
CA LYS A 62 -7.00 -8.50 -1.72
C LYS A 62 -7.77 -8.38 -0.39
N ASN A 63 -7.65 -9.38 0.49
CA ASN A 63 -8.32 -9.38 1.80
C ASN A 63 -7.83 -8.24 2.72
N LYS A 64 -6.53 -7.87 2.63
CA LYS A 64 -6.00 -6.74 3.40
C LYS A 64 -6.61 -5.44 2.92
N ALA A 65 -6.73 -5.25 1.60
CA ALA A 65 -7.40 -4.10 1.03
C ALA A 65 -8.88 -4.03 1.44
N SER A 66 -9.64 -5.11 1.28
CA SER A 66 -11.06 -5.18 1.67
C SER A 66 -11.26 -4.85 3.15
N ARG A 67 -10.41 -5.38 4.04
CA ARG A 67 -10.45 -5.07 5.48
C ARG A 67 -10.18 -3.59 5.75
N LEU A 68 -9.21 -2.98 5.05
CA LEU A 68 -8.89 -1.57 5.22
C LEU A 68 -10.03 -0.67 4.70
N LYS A 69 -10.63 -1.00 3.56
CA LYS A 69 -11.79 -0.28 3.04
C LYS A 69 -12.96 -0.33 4.02
N SER A 70 -13.32 -1.53 4.49
CA SER A 70 -14.40 -1.73 5.47
C SER A 70 -14.19 -0.90 6.74
N ARG A 71 -12.96 -0.87 7.28
CA ARG A 71 -12.63 -0.06 8.46
C ARG A 71 -12.77 1.44 8.21
N LEU A 72 -12.35 1.93 7.04
CA LEU A 72 -12.48 3.33 6.68
C LEU A 72 -13.95 3.73 6.49
N SER A 73 -14.78 2.89 5.86
CA SER A 73 -16.22 3.12 5.72
C SER A 73 -16.96 3.13 7.07
N LYS A 74 -16.54 2.30 8.03
CA LYS A 74 -17.14 2.31 9.38
C LYS A 74 -16.82 3.59 10.14
N LEU A 75 -15.62 4.16 9.97
CA LEU A 75 -15.25 5.41 10.62
C LEU A 75 -16.11 6.59 10.14
N THR A 76 -16.59 6.57 8.91
CA THR A 76 -17.50 7.61 8.40
C THR A 76 -18.95 7.40 8.83
N ALA A 77 -19.38 6.15 9.07
CA ALA A 77 -20.77 5.81 9.40
C ALA A 77 -21.13 6.04 10.88
N VAL A 78 -20.15 6.21 11.77
CA VAL A 78 -20.36 6.41 13.22
C VAL A 78 -20.46 7.90 13.58
N LYS A 79 -20.45 8.80 12.59
CA LYS A 79 -20.53 10.24 12.80
C LYS A 79 -21.89 10.79 12.41
#